data_AF-A0A354FER6-F1
#
_entry.id   AF-A0A354FER6-F1
#
_cell.length_a   1.000
_cell.length_b   1.000
_cell.length_c   1.000
_cell.angle_alpha   90.00
_cell.angle_beta   90.00
_cell.angle_gamma   90.00
#
_symmetry.space_group_name_H-M   'P 1'
#
loop_
_entity.id
_entity.type
_entity.pdbx_description
1 polymer ?
#
loop_
_entity_poly.entity_id
_entity_poly.type
_entity_poly.pdbx_seq_one_letter_code
_entity_poly.pdbx_strand_id
1 'polypeptide(L)'
;QEKKTDMHLTLAGTEQAVMMVEAGANEISEEDIINGINFGHQAIKELVQFQKKIIAEIGKEKVDVPVFEPDPQLEADLRSYAQEKVTVAVKNPDKLARQNDLDELEKET
;
A
#
# COMPACT_ATOMS: atom_id res chain seq x y z
N GLN A 1 5.00 9.06 -30.26
CA GLN A 1 5.39 10.45 -30.58
C GLN A 1 5.32 11.24 -29.28
N GLU A 2 6.40 11.25 -28.49
CA GLU A 2 6.54 12.16 -27.35
C GLU A 2 7.00 13.52 -27.90
N LYS A 3 6.03 14.29 -28.39
CA LYS A 3 6.27 15.66 -28.87
C LYS A 3 6.36 16.56 -27.63
N LYS A 4 7.57 16.82 -27.13
CA LYS A 4 7.91 17.79 -26.06
C LYS A 4 6.90 17.82 -24.88
N THR A 5 7.12 17.00 -23.87
CA THR A 5 6.43 17.10 -22.57
C THR A 5 7.42 17.39 -21.46
N ASP A 6 7.02 18.21 -20.49
CA ASP A 6 7.83 18.53 -19.31
C ASP A 6 7.64 17.50 -18.18
N MET A 7 6.65 16.61 -18.33
CA MET A 7 6.34 15.54 -17.37
C MET A 7 5.79 14.29 -18.07
N HIS A 8 6.25 13.13 -17.63
CA HIS A 8 5.69 11.82 -17.94
C HIS A 8 5.30 11.13 -16.62
N LEU A 9 4.00 10.88 -16.43
CA LEU A 9 3.44 10.39 -15.18
C LEU A 9 2.60 9.13 -15.43
N THR A 10 2.93 8.04 -14.73
CA THR A 10 2.17 6.79 -14.72
C THR A 10 1.58 6.58 -13.34
N LEU A 11 0.26 6.35 -13.29
CA LEU A 11 -0.48 6.20 -12.03
C LEU A 11 -1.26 4.89 -12.03
N ALA A 12 -1.35 4.27 -10.87
CA ALA A 12 -2.32 3.21 -10.60
C ALA A 12 -3.08 3.51 -9.30
N GLY A 13 -4.36 3.21 -9.27
CA GLY A 13 -5.21 3.53 -8.13
C GLY A 13 -6.56 2.86 -8.18
N THR A 14 -7.27 2.95 -7.06
CA THR A 14 -8.68 2.59 -6.94
C THR A 14 -9.53 3.84 -7.17
N GLU A 15 -10.86 3.69 -7.13
CA GLU A 15 -11.78 4.83 -7.14
C GLU A 15 -11.52 5.82 -5.99
N GLN A 16 -10.98 5.34 -4.87
CA GLN A 16 -10.84 6.14 -3.66
C GLN A 16 -9.45 6.76 -3.52
N ALA A 17 -8.40 6.03 -3.92
CA ALA A 17 -7.03 6.43 -3.65
C ALA A 17 -6.05 6.01 -4.76
N VAL A 18 -5.00 6.81 -4.94
CA VAL A 18 -3.82 6.46 -5.72
C VAL A 18 -2.96 5.50 -4.91
N MET A 19 -2.50 4.42 -5.55
CA MET A 19 -1.70 3.35 -4.91
C MET A 19 -0.25 3.35 -5.39
N MET A 20 0.00 3.76 -6.63
CA MET A 20 1.34 3.77 -7.22
C MET A 20 1.50 4.99 -8.14
N VAL A 21 2.71 5.57 -8.11
CA VAL A 21 3.12 6.71 -8.92
C VAL A 21 4.53 6.45 -9.43
N GLU A 22 4.72 6.53 -10.75
CA GLU A 22 6.03 6.54 -11.41
C GLU A 22 6.11 7.80 -12.28
N ALA A 23 7.11 8.64 -12.07
CA ALA A 23 7.18 9.96 -12.70
C ALA A 23 8.59 10.30 -13.17
N GLY A 24 8.70 10.86 -14.37
CA GLY A 24 9.89 11.56 -14.86
C GLY A 24 9.50 12.97 -15.30
N ALA A 25 10.22 13.99 -14.84
CA ALA A 25 9.90 15.38 -15.15
C ALA A 25 11.15 16.27 -15.26
N ASN A 26 11.04 17.36 -16.02
CA ASN A 26 12.12 18.33 -16.26
C ASN A 26 12.08 19.47 -15.23
N GLU A 27 12.46 19.22 -13.97
CA GLU A 27 12.57 20.22 -12.90
C GLU A 27 11.32 21.13 -12.75
N ILE A 28 10.14 20.51 -12.71
CA ILE A 28 8.87 21.23 -12.53
C ILE A 28 8.54 21.46 -11.05
N SER A 29 7.53 22.29 -10.78
CA SER A 29 7.09 22.55 -9.41
C SER A 29 6.40 21.33 -8.78
N GLU A 30 6.46 21.21 -7.45
CA GLU A 30 5.72 20.18 -6.71
C GLU A 30 4.20 20.32 -6.92
N GLU A 31 3.71 21.55 -7.08
CA GLU A 31 2.31 21.84 -7.35
C GLU A 31 1.86 21.23 -8.69
N ASP A 32 2.68 21.34 -9.74
CA ASP A 32 2.38 20.77 -11.05
C ASP A 32 2.33 19.23 -11.02
N ILE A 33 3.24 18.60 -10.25
CA ILE A 33 3.23 17.14 -10.03
C ILE A 33 1.92 16.73 -9.35
N ILE A 34 1.52 17.40 -8.26
CA ILE A 34 0.30 17.08 -7.51
C ILE A 34 -0.94 17.27 -8.39
N ASN A 35 -0.99 18.35 -9.17
CA ASN A 35 -2.07 18.60 -10.12
C ASN A 35 -2.14 17.51 -11.20
N GLY A 36 -0.99 17.05 -11.71
CA GLY A 36 -0.89 15.91 -12.63
C GLY A 36 -1.42 14.61 -12.02
N ILE A 37 -1.06 14.32 -10.76
CA ILE A 37 -1.55 13.15 -10.04
C ILE A 37 -3.07 13.20 -9.87
N ASN A 38 -3.60 14.35 -9.43
CA ASN A 38 -5.03 14.55 -9.24
C ASN A 38 -5.80 14.40 -10.56
N PHE A 39 -5.28 14.99 -11.63
CA PHE A 39 -5.84 14.87 -12.98
C PHE A 39 -5.90 13.41 -13.44
N GLY A 40 -4.78 12.68 -13.32
CA GLY A 40 -4.73 11.26 -13.69
C GLY A 40 -5.63 10.38 -12.81
N HIS A 41 -5.79 10.70 -11.51
CA HIS A 41 -6.70 9.96 -10.63
C HIS A 41 -8.17 10.13 -11.04
N GLN A 42 -8.59 11.29 -11.56
CA GLN A 42 -9.94 11.45 -12.09
C GLN A 42 -10.19 10.53 -13.30
N ALA A 43 -9.23 10.43 -14.22
CA ALA A 43 -9.32 9.49 -15.33
C ALA A 43 -9.37 8.02 -14.85
N ILE A 44 -8.59 7.67 -13.81
CA ILE A 44 -8.66 6.35 -13.18
C ILE A 44 -10.07 6.07 -12.63
N LYS A 45 -10.73 7.04 -11.97
CA LYS A 45 -12.09 6.86 -11.46
C LYS A 45 -13.08 6.55 -12.58
N GLU A 46 -12.99 7.24 -13.71
CA GLU A 46 -13.82 6.96 -14.88
C GLU A 46 -13.58 5.54 -15.43
N LEU A 47 -12.32 5.11 -15.53
CA LEU A 47 -11.94 3.77 -15.95
C LEU A 47 -12.47 2.70 -14.98
N VAL A 48 -12.37 2.94 -13.67
CA VAL A 48 -12.90 2.02 -12.64
C VAL A 48 -14.42 1.94 -12.75
N GLN A 49 -15.12 3.05 -12.96
CA GLN A 49 -16.57 3.06 -13.15
C GLN A 49 -16.99 2.31 -14.41
N PHE A 50 -16.23 2.45 -15.49
CA PHE A 50 -16.44 1.65 -16.70
C PHE A 50 -16.26 0.14 -16.43
N GLN A 51 -15.18 -0.26 -15.74
CA GLN A 51 -14.95 -1.65 -15.35
C GLN A 51 -16.08 -2.19 -14.46
N LYS A 52 -16.59 -1.40 -13.51
CA LYS A 52 -17.73 -1.76 -12.65
C LYS A 52 -19.00 -2.05 -13.44
N LYS A 53 -19.27 -1.28 -14.50
CA LYS A 53 -20.42 -1.54 -15.39
C LYS A 53 -20.28 -2.90 -16.09
N ILE A 54 -19.09 -3.22 -16.58
CA ILE A 54 -18.80 -4.52 -17.21
C ILE A 54 -18.98 -5.66 -16.20
N ILE A 55 -18.47 -5.50 -14.98
CA ILE A 55 -18.65 -6.49 -13.90
C ILE A 55 -20.15 -6.68 -13.59
N ALA A 56 -20.93 -5.62 -13.58
CA ALA A 56 -22.38 -5.71 -13.35
C ALA A 56 -23.13 -6.43 -14.48
N GLU A 57 -22.67 -6.29 -15.73
CA GLU A 57 -23.33 -6.88 -16.90
C GLU A 57 -22.93 -8.35 -17.14
N ILE A 58 -21.64 -8.66 -17.02
CA ILE A 58 -21.08 -9.97 -17.40
C ILE A 58 -19.99 -10.48 -16.43
N GLY A 59 -19.86 -9.90 -15.24
CA GLY A 59 -18.88 -10.31 -14.25
C GLY A 59 -19.14 -11.71 -13.70
N LYS A 60 -18.07 -12.45 -13.41
CA LYS A 60 -18.16 -13.73 -12.68
C LYS A 60 -18.29 -13.47 -11.19
N GLU A 61 -18.93 -14.40 -10.48
CA GLU A 61 -18.94 -14.38 -9.02
C GLU A 61 -17.51 -14.41 -8.47
N LYS A 62 -17.27 -13.60 -7.43
CA LYS A 62 -15.99 -13.61 -6.73
C LYS A 62 -15.86 -14.92 -5.97
N VAL A 63 -14.67 -15.50 -6.00
CA VAL A 63 -14.34 -16.67 -5.20
C VAL A 63 -14.32 -16.24 -3.73
N ASP A 64 -15.00 -17.00 -2.88
CA ASP A 64 -14.90 -16.83 -1.44
C ASP A 64 -13.52 -17.32 -0.97
N VAL A 65 -12.80 -16.45 -0.28
CA VAL A 65 -11.46 -16.73 0.25
C VAL A 65 -11.56 -16.56 1.76
N PRO A 66 -11.62 -17.65 2.54
CA PRO A 66 -11.70 -17.53 3.99
C PRO A 66 -10.45 -16.85 4.52
N VAL A 67 -10.66 -15.79 5.31
CA VAL A 67 -9.58 -15.10 6.01
C VAL A 67 -9.17 -15.93 7.20
N PHE A 68 -7.87 -16.12 7.39
CA PHE A 68 -7.34 -16.72 8.61
C PHE A 68 -7.52 -15.74 9.76
N GLU A 69 -8.27 -16.15 10.78
CA GLU A 69 -8.40 -15.41 12.04
C GLU A 69 -7.69 -16.22 13.14
N PRO A 70 -6.66 -15.67 13.81
CA PRO A 70 -6.01 -16.36 14.92
C PRO A 70 -6.97 -16.50 16.11
N ASP A 71 -6.69 -17.45 17.00
CA ASP A 71 -7.44 -17.58 18.25
C ASP A 71 -7.32 -16.27 19.07
N PRO A 72 -8.45 -15.61 19.42
CA PRO A 72 -8.40 -14.30 20.08
C PRO A 72 -7.72 -14.32 21.45
N GLN A 73 -7.79 -15.44 22.17
CA GLN A 73 -7.12 -15.59 23.46
C GLN A 73 -5.61 -15.73 23.26
N LEU A 74 -5.20 -16.53 22.28
CA LEU A 74 -3.78 -16.65 21.91
C LEU A 74 -3.20 -15.30 21.45
N GLU A 75 -3.94 -14.53 20.64
CA GLU A 75 -3.52 -13.19 20.23
C GLU A 75 -3.35 -12.28 21.46
N ALA A 76 -4.33 -12.27 22.37
CA ALA A 76 -4.28 -11.44 23.56
C ALA A 76 -3.08 -11.80 24.46
N ASP A 77 -2.84 -13.09 24.69
CA ASP A 77 -1.74 -13.58 25.53
C ASP A 77 -0.37 -13.23 24.92
N LEU A 78 -0.19 -13.47 23.62
CA LEU A 78 1.03 -13.11 22.89
C LEU A 78 1.25 -11.60 22.88
N ARG A 79 0.19 -10.81 22.65
CA ARG A 79 0.26 -9.35 22.66
C ARG A 79 0.69 -8.85 24.03
N SER A 80 0.10 -9.35 25.10
CA SER A 80 0.48 -8.96 26.46
C SER A 80 1.93 -9.31 26.79
N TYR A 81 2.45 -10.45 26.30
CA TYR A 81 3.84 -10.85 26.54
C TYR A 81 4.86 -10.07 25.69
N ALA A 82 4.59 -9.92 24.39
CA ALA A 82 5.59 -9.48 23.42
C ALA A 82 5.55 -7.98 23.08
N GLN A 83 4.41 -7.29 23.30
CA GLN A 83 4.22 -5.91 22.83
C GLN A 83 5.33 -4.95 23.29
N GLU A 84 5.68 -4.95 24.58
CA GLU A 84 6.71 -4.05 25.10
C GLU A 84 8.11 -4.46 24.60
N LYS A 85 8.42 -5.76 24.58
CA LYS A 85 9.70 -6.30 24.10
C LYS A 85 9.95 -5.92 22.64
N VAL A 86 8.94 -6.11 21.78
CA VAL A 86 8.99 -5.71 20.36
C VAL A 86 9.15 -4.21 20.23
N THR A 87 8.42 -3.41 21.03
CA THR A 87 8.51 -1.94 21.00
C THR A 87 9.91 -1.44 21.32
N VAL A 88 10.61 -2.07 22.26
CA VAL A 88 12.00 -1.74 22.60
C VAL A 88 12.93 -2.14 21.45
N ALA A 89 12.81 -3.37 20.93
CA ALA A 89 13.66 -3.88 19.85
C ALA A 89 13.57 -3.01 18.59
N VAL A 90 12.36 -2.65 18.13
CA VAL A 90 12.19 -1.86 16.89
C VAL A 90 12.75 -0.43 16.98
N LYS A 91 12.90 0.11 18.19
CA LYS A 91 13.46 1.45 18.44
C LYS A 91 15.00 1.45 18.51
N ASN A 92 15.64 0.29 18.45
CA ASN A 92 17.09 0.21 18.40
C ASN A 92 17.62 0.84 17.09
N PRO A 93 18.48 1.86 17.13
CA PRO A 93 18.96 2.55 15.93
C PRO A 93 19.93 1.69 15.12
N ASP A 94 20.63 0.75 15.75
CA ASP A 94 21.51 -0.17 15.04
C ASP A 94 20.70 -1.26 14.33
N LYS A 95 20.89 -1.38 13.01
CA LYS A 95 20.12 -2.32 12.18
C LYS A 95 20.36 -3.77 12.57
N LEU A 96 21.61 -4.14 12.86
CA LEU A 96 21.98 -5.54 13.13
C LEU A 96 21.51 -5.94 14.52
N ALA A 97 21.71 -5.07 15.52
CA ALA A 97 21.20 -5.28 16.86
C ALA A 97 19.67 -5.39 16.87
N ARG A 98 18.95 -4.49 16.18
CA ARG A 98 17.50 -4.58 16.02
C ARG A 98 17.04 -5.91 15.42
N GLN A 99 17.73 -6.38 14.37
CA GLN A 99 17.38 -7.67 13.75
C GLN A 99 17.59 -8.82 14.73
N ASN A 100 18.74 -8.85 15.41
CA ASN A 100 19.05 -9.90 16.39
C ASN A 100 18.04 -9.91 17.54
N ASP A 101 17.70 -8.73 18.08
CA ASP A 101 16.73 -8.58 19.17
C ASP A 101 15.34 -9.13 18.75
N LEU A 102 14.92 -8.86 17.51
CA LEU A 102 13.65 -9.39 16.99
C LEU A 102 13.71 -10.91 16.73
N ASP A 103 14.81 -11.42 16.19
CA ASP A 103 15.01 -12.86 15.93
C ASP A 103 15.07 -13.67 17.24
N GLU A 104 15.62 -13.09 18.31
CA GLU A 104 15.61 -13.70 19.64
C GLU A 104 14.21 -13.73 20.22
N LEU A 105 13.45 -12.64 20.09
CA LEU A 105 12.05 -12.58 20.55
C LEU A 105 11.16 -13.57 19.82
N GLU A 106 11.32 -13.74 18.51
CA GLU A 106 10.57 -14.73 17.71
C GLU A 106 10.86 -16.16 18.17
N LYS A 107 12.08 -16.47 18.62
CA LYS A 107 12.40 -17.81 19.17
C LYS A 107 11.78 -18.05 20.55
N GLU A 108 11.51 -16.99 21.31
CA GLU A 108 10.94 -17.06 22.66
C GLU A 108 9.40 -17.18 22.66
N THR A 109 8.73 -16.86 21.56
CA THR A 109 7.26 -16.80 21.41
C THR A 109 6.74 -17.81 20.41
#